data_AF-A0A944Y4E5-F1
#
_entry.id   AF-A0A944Y4E5-F1
#
_cell.length_a   1.000
_cell.length_b   1.000
_cell.length_c   1.000
_cell.angle_alpha   90.00
_cell.angle_beta   90.00
_cell.angle_gamma   90.00
#
_symmetry.space_group_name_H-M   'P 1'
#
loop_
_entity.id
_entity.type
_entity.pdbx_description
1 polymer ?
#
loop_
_entity_poly.entity_id
_entity_poly.type
_entity_poly.pdbx_seq_one_letter_code
_entity_poly.pdbx_strand_id
1 'polypeptide(L)'
;MRSIFVIITLSVLSFSLSARELTAGEKLVLTTLERTTKVRTYMQDNIRTEDLSFRQYLSFQLLKKSCLPLELTIAKIEKEETEYKDQSKFLLGLYTTCSEGTLSLSNLFIEQQ
;
A
#
# COMPACT_ATOMS: atom_id res chain seq x y z
N MET A 1 -23.71 -32.27 27.14
CA MET A 1 -24.39 -31.41 26.13
C MET A 1 -24.54 -29.93 26.52
N ARG A 2 -24.27 -29.50 27.77
CA ARG A 2 -24.32 -28.07 28.14
C ARG A 2 -23.05 -27.27 27.78
N SER A 3 -21.88 -27.90 27.79
CA SER A 3 -20.59 -27.22 27.62
C SER A 3 -20.21 -26.90 26.16
N ILE A 4 -20.83 -27.59 25.19
CA ILE A 4 -20.55 -27.39 23.75
C ILE A 4 -21.17 -26.08 23.26
N PHE A 5 -22.36 -25.72 23.76
CA PHE A 5 -23.02 -24.47 23.40
C PHE A 5 -22.24 -23.23 23.85
N VAL A 6 -21.60 -23.28 25.02
CA VAL A 6 -20.82 -22.16 25.58
C VAL A 6 -19.58 -21.87 24.75
N ILE A 7 -18.92 -22.92 24.23
CA ILE A 7 -17.73 -22.77 23.38
C ILE A 7 -18.10 -22.14 22.04
N ILE A 8 -19.21 -22.58 21.43
CA ILE A 8 -19.67 -22.03 20.15
C ILE A 8 -20.08 -20.55 20.30
N THR A 9 -20.78 -20.18 21.36
CA THR A 9 -21.18 -18.78 21.61
C THR A 9 -19.99 -17.84 21.90
N LEU A 10 -18.92 -18.35 22.51
CA LEU A 10 -17.73 -17.53 22.79
C LEU A 10 -16.92 -17.26 21.51
N SER A 11 -16.89 -18.22 20.56
CA SER A 11 -16.23 -18.03 19.27
C SER A 11 -16.95 -17.05 18.34
N VAL A 12 -18.28 -16.90 18.40
CA VAL A 12 -19.02 -15.98 17.51
C VAL A 12 -18.81 -14.51 17.89
N LEU A 13 -18.55 -14.21 19.17
CA LEU A 13 -18.26 -12.85 19.64
C LEU A 13 -16.87 -12.34 19.21
N SER A 14 -15.97 -13.22 18.78
CA SER A 14 -14.62 -12.82 18.32
C SER A 14 -14.54 -12.55 16.82
N PHE A 15 -15.64 -12.69 16.06
CA PHE A 15 -15.64 -12.57 14.60
C PHE A 15 -16.27 -11.29 14.04
N SER A 16 -16.62 -10.30 14.86
CA SER A 16 -16.90 -8.95 14.34
C SER A 16 -15.61 -8.16 14.20
N LEU A 17 -14.66 -8.68 13.40
CA LEU A 17 -13.67 -7.85 12.71
C LEU A 17 -14.43 -7.09 11.63
N SER A 18 -15.26 -6.14 12.05
CA SER A 18 -15.90 -5.19 11.16
C SER A 18 -14.81 -4.23 10.70
N ALA A 19 -14.07 -4.65 9.65
CA ALA A 19 -13.16 -3.75 8.95
C ALA A 19 -13.95 -2.52 8.54
N ARG A 20 -13.49 -1.34 8.95
CA ARG A 20 -14.14 -0.08 8.60
C ARG A 20 -14.25 0.03 7.07
N GLU A 21 -15.43 0.36 6.57
CA GLU A 21 -15.56 0.72 5.16
C GLU A 21 -14.76 2.00 4.87
N LEU A 22 -13.92 1.93 3.82
CA LEU A 22 -13.19 3.08 3.31
C LEU A 22 -14.16 4.16 2.82
N THR A 23 -13.84 5.42 3.12
CA THR A 23 -14.62 6.56 2.62
C THR A 23 -14.44 6.72 1.10
N ALA A 24 -15.29 7.51 0.46
CA ALA A 24 -15.18 7.74 -0.99
C ALA A 24 -13.82 8.35 -1.39
N GLY A 25 -13.25 9.23 -0.55
CA GLY A 25 -11.92 9.80 -0.78
C GLY A 25 -10.81 8.76 -0.69
N GLU A 26 -10.89 7.87 0.29
CA GLU A 26 -9.94 6.77 0.47
C GLU A 26 -10.04 5.74 -0.67
N LYS A 27 -11.26 5.41 -1.11
CA LYS A 27 -11.52 4.54 -2.28
C LYS A 27 -10.95 5.10 -3.58
N LEU A 28 -11.03 6.42 -3.76
CA LEU A 28 -10.44 7.08 -4.93
C LEU A 28 -8.91 6.93 -4.92
N VAL A 29 -8.27 7.20 -3.78
CA VAL A 29 -6.81 7.05 -3.62
C VAL A 29 -6.37 5.61 -3.86
N LEU A 30 -7.14 4.63 -3.40
CA LEU A 30 -6.88 3.20 -3.65
C LEU A 30 -6.94 2.83 -5.12
N THR A 31 -7.92 3.35 -5.85
CA THR A 31 -8.07 3.08 -7.29
C THR A 31 -6.86 3.60 -8.06
N THR A 32 -6.38 4.79 -7.72
CA THR A 32 -5.16 5.35 -8.32
C THR A 32 -3.90 4.61 -7.89
N LEU A 33 -3.83 4.15 -6.64
CA LEU A 33 -2.71 3.35 -6.12
C LEU A 33 -2.54 2.05 -6.90
N GLU A 34 -3.62 1.33 -7.22
CA GLU A 34 -3.53 0.07 -7.95
C GLU A 34 -2.80 0.24 -9.30
N ARG A 35 -3.10 1.33 -10.01
CA ARG A 35 -2.44 1.66 -11.29
C ARG A 35 -0.96 2.00 -11.07
N THR A 36 -0.66 2.86 -10.10
CA THR A 36 0.71 3.25 -9.76
C THR A 36 1.55 2.04 -9.35
N THR A 37 0.98 1.12 -8.57
CA THR A 37 1.63 -0.13 -8.16
C THR A 37 1.95 -1.04 -9.35
N LYS A 38 1.06 -1.15 -10.34
CA LYS A 38 1.34 -1.93 -11.57
C LYS A 38 2.52 -1.37 -12.33
N VAL A 39 2.56 -0.04 -12.54
CA VAL A 39 3.69 0.62 -13.22
C VAL A 39 4.98 0.41 -12.42
N ARG A 40 4.95 0.66 -11.12
CA ARG A 40 6.09 0.47 -10.23
C ARG A 40 6.64 -0.96 -10.32
N THR A 41 5.77 -1.96 -10.22
CA THR A 41 6.14 -3.38 -10.26
C THR A 41 6.79 -3.72 -11.60
N TYR A 42 6.17 -3.26 -12.70
CA TYR A 42 6.75 -3.43 -14.03
C TYR A 42 8.17 -2.85 -14.12
N MET A 43 8.40 -1.63 -13.61
CA MET A 43 9.75 -1.03 -13.62
C MET A 43 10.72 -1.82 -12.74
N GLN A 44 10.30 -2.26 -11.55
CA GLN A 44 11.13 -3.04 -10.64
C GLN A 44 11.58 -4.36 -11.27
N ASP A 45 10.71 -5.01 -12.03
CA ASP A 45 10.98 -6.31 -12.65
C ASP A 45 11.84 -6.20 -13.92
N ASN A 46 11.84 -5.03 -14.58
CA ASN A 46 12.53 -4.83 -15.88
C ASN A 46 13.80 -3.98 -15.78
N ILE A 47 14.08 -3.30 -14.66
CA ILE A 47 15.37 -2.62 -14.44
C ILE A 47 16.45 -3.66 -14.16
N ARG A 48 17.49 -3.68 -15.00
CA ARG A 48 18.63 -4.59 -14.86
C ARG A 48 19.61 -4.03 -13.84
N THR A 49 19.52 -4.49 -12.60
CA THR A 49 20.30 -3.93 -11.48
C THR A 49 21.81 -4.05 -11.64
N GLU A 50 22.28 -5.03 -12.42
CA GLU A 50 23.68 -5.26 -12.75
C GLU A 50 24.29 -4.20 -13.66
N ASP A 51 23.45 -3.52 -14.45
CA ASP A 51 23.86 -2.48 -15.41
C ASP A 51 23.83 -1.08 -14.75
N LEU A 52 23.40 -0.97 -13.49
CA LEU A 52 23.31 0.29 -12.77
C LEU A 52 24.67 0.71 -12.20
N SER A 53 25.02 2.00 -12.37
CA SER A 53 26.08 2.60 -11.55
C SER A 53 25.72 2.51 -10.06
N PHE A 54 26.72 2.55 -9.18
CA PHE A 54 26.50 2.51 -7.73
C PHE A 54 25.47 3.55 -7.25
N ARG A 55 25.53 4.77 -7.79
CA ARG A 55 24.55 5.83 -7.47
C ARG A 55 23.14 5.43 -7.90
N GLN A 56 22.98 4.96 -9.13
CA GLN A 56 21.67 4.54 -9.65
C GLN A 56 21.12 3.33 -8.91
N TYR A 57 21.97 2.39 -8.51
CA TYR A 57 21.58 1.25 -7.69
C TYR A 57 21.03 1.69 -6.33
N LEU A 58 21.71 2.63 -5.65
CA LEU A 58 21.19 3.20 -4.40
C LEU A 58 19.85 3.91 -4.61
N SER A 59 19.71 4.70 -5.68
CA SER A 59 18.44 5.32 -6.04
C SER A 59 17.35 4.26 -6.26
N PHE A 60 17.62 3.21 -7.03
CA PHE A 60 16.68 2.11 -7.26
C PHE A 60 16.20 1.48 -5.95
N GLN A 61 17.12 1.20 -5.02
CA GLN A 61 16.80 0.58 -3.73
C GLN A 61 15.92 1.48 -2.83
N LEU A 62 16.07 2.79 -2.93
CA LEU A 62 15.21 3.77 -2.25
C LEU A 62 13.84 3.86 -2.94
N LEU A 63 13.84 4.07 -4.26
CA LEU A 63 12.63 4.30 -5.03
C LEU A 63 11.70 3.08 -5.03
N LYS A 64 12.24 1.86 -5.00
CA LYS A 64 11.39 0.65 -4.93
C LYS A 64 10.54 0.56 -3.65
N LYS A 65 10.90 1.33 -2.61
CA LYS A 65 10.19 1.40 -1.33
C LYS A 65 9.33 2.66 -1.18
N SER A 66 9.22 3.50 -2.21
CA SER A 66 8.56 4.82 -2.14
C SER A 66 7.09 4.77 -1.68
N CYS A 67 6.37 3.70 -2.01
CA CYS A 67 4.96 3.55 -1.63
C CYS A 67 4.76 2.76 -0.33
N LEU A 68 5.82 2.21 0.28
CA LEU A 68 5.70 1.43 1.51
C LEU A 68 4.93 2.19 2.62
N PRO A 69 5.16 3.50 2.86
CA PRO A 69 4.39 4.24 3.85
C PRO A 69 2.88 4.28 3.56
N LEU A 70 2.51 4.41 2.28
CA LEU A 70 1.12 4.42 1.85
C LEU A 70 0.46 3.05 2.05
N GLU A 71 1.14 1.99 1.62
CA GLU A 71 0.68 0.60 1.76
C GLU A 71 0.47 0.24 3.24
N LEU A 72 1.43 0.60 4.11
CA LEU A 72 1.31 0.37 5.55
C LEU A 72 0.17 1.17 6.18
N THR A 73 -0.09 2.38 5.71
CA THR A 73 -1.18 3.22 6.23
C THR A 73 -2.55 2.67 5.83
N ILE A 74 -2.70 2.22 4.58
CA ILE A 74 -3.93 1.55 4.12
C ILE A 74 -4.18 0.28 4.93
N ALA A 75 -3.16 -0.58 5.05
CA ALA A 75 -3.26 -1.82 5.82
C ALA A 75 -3.55 -1.58 7.31
N LYS A 76 -3.18 -0.41 7.83
CA LYS A 76 -3.58 0.02 9.17
C LYS A 76 -5.06 0.40 9.19
N ILE A 77 -5.52 1.29 8.31
CA ILE A 77 -6.91 1.75 8.24
C ILE A 77 -7.90 0.58 8.13
N GLU A 78 -7.57 -0.44 7.33
CA GLU A 78 -8.39 -1.64 7.15
C GLU A 78 -8.60 -2.46 8.45
N LYS A 79 -7.72 -2.29 9.44
CA LYS A 79 -7.76 -2.99 10.74
C LYS A 79 -8.34 -2.16 11.87
N GLU A 80 -8.66 -0.90 11.62
CA GLU A 80 -9.20 0.02 12.64
C GLU A 80 -10.72 -0.10 12.74
N GLU A 81 -11.25 0.35 13.88
CA GLU A 81 -12.70 0.35 14.16
C GLU A 81 -13.45 1.42 13.35
N THR A 82 -14.78 1.30 13.30
CA THR A 82 -15.67 2.19 12.52
C THR A 82 -15.59 3.67 12.92
N GLU A 83 -15.17 3.97 14.16
CA GLU A 83 -15.00 5.35 14.66
C GLU A 83 -13.67 5.99 14.24
N TYR A 84 -12.79 5.24 13.55
CA TYR A 84 -11.53 5.79 13.06
C TYR A 84 -11.79 6.99 12.16
N LYS A 85 -10.97 8.04 12.29
CA LYS A 85 -11.16 9.29 11.53
C LYS A 85 -10.76 9.09 10.06
N ASP A 86 -11.45 9.78 9.14
CA ASP A 86 -11.07 9.85 7.73
C ASP A 86 -9.60 10.28 7.56
N GLN A 87 -8.82 9.51 6.79
CA GLN A 87 -7.41 9.76 6.53
C GLN A 87 -7.15 10.23 5.08
N SER A 88 -8.20 10.57 4.32
CA SER A 88 -8.11 10.88 2.89
C SER A 88 -7.02 11.90 2.56
N LYS A 89 -6.88 12.98 3.34
CA LYS A 89 -5.84 14.00 3.13
C LYS A 89 -4.42 13.49 3.38
N PHE A 90 -4.25 12.67 4.41
CA PHE A 90 -2.95 12.09 4.74
C PHE A 90 -2.54 11.06 3.69
N LEU A 91 -3.48 10.19 3.29
CA LEU A 91 -3.32 9.22 2.22
C LEU A 91 -2.98 9.90 0.88
N LEU A 92 -3.59 11.04 0.57
CA LEU A 92 -3.26 11.82 -0.63
C LEU A 92 -1.80 12.27 -0.63
N GLY A 93 -1.28 12.75 0.50
CA GLY A 93 0.13 13.13 0.63
C GLY A 93 1.08 11.94 0.40
N LEU A 94 0.78 10.79 1.02
CA LEU A 94 1.55 9.56 0.83
C LEU A 94 1.46 9.02 -0.60
N TYR A 95 0.30 9.17 -1.25
CA TYR A 95 0.10 8.85 -2.66
C TYR A 95 0.97 9.71 -3.57
N THR A 96 1.07 11.02 -3.33
CA THR A 96 1.97 11.88 -4.09
C THR A 96 3.41 11.39 -4.02
N THR A 97 3.92 11.05 -2.83
CA THR A 97 5.28 10.49 -2.68
C THR A 97 5.46 9.15 -3.39
N CYS A 98 4.48 8.25 -3.29
CA CYS A 98 4.47 6.98 -4.01
C CYS A 98 4.52 7.21 -5.54
N SER A 99 3.73 8.16 -6.04
CA SER A 99 3.64 8.53 -7.45
C SER A 99 4.95 9.13 -7.96
N GLU A 100 5.55 10.07 -7.22
CA GLU A 100 6.85 10.68 -7.57
C GLU A 100 7.98 9.65 -7.57
N GLY A 101 7.99 8.72 -6.61
CA GLY A 101 8.96 7.63 -6.58
C GLY A 101 8.79 6.66 -7.75
N THR A 102 7.55 6.37 -8.14
CA THR A 102 7.24 5.53 -9.31
C THR A 102 7.62 6.21 -10.62
N LEU A 103 7.40 7.51 -10.74
CA LEU A 103 7.86 8.31 -11.88
C LEU A 103 9.40 8.29 -11.96
N SER A 104 10.09 8.45 -10.84
CA SER A 104 11.55 8.40 -10.79
C SER A 104 12.10 7.02 -11.16
N LEU A 105 11.42 5.92 -10.77
CA LEU A 105 11.73 4.57 -11.26
C LEU A 105 11.55 4.47 -12.78
N SER A 106 10.49 5.05 -13.30
CA SER A 106 10.22 5.05 -14.75
C SER A 106 11.31 5.81 -15.51
N ASN A 107 11.79 6.95 -14.97
CA ASN A 107 12.92 7.68 -15.55
C ASN A 107 14.20 6.84 -15.53
N LEU A 108 14.50 6.17 -14.41
CA LEU A 108 15.66 5.29 -14.31
C LEU A 108 15.60 4.14 -15.31
N PHE A 109 14.41 3.58 -15.54
CA PHE A 109 14.19 2.55 -16.56
C PHE A 109 14.41 3.09 -17.98
N ILE A 110 13.93 4.30 -18.28
CA ILE A 110 14.14 4.96 -19.57
C ILE A 110 15.63 5.24 -19.81
N GLU A 111 16.37 5.65 -18.78
CA GLU A 111 17.83 5.86 -18.86
C GLU A 111 18.62 4.56 -19.16
N GLN A 112 18.04 3.38 -18.94
CA GLN A 112 18.66 2.09 -19.29
C GLN A 112 18.41 1.64 -20.74
N GLN A 113 17.47 2.26 -21.47
CA GLN A 113 17.22 1.96 -22.88
C GLN A 113 18.14 2.76 -23.81
#